data_AF-A0A969EYM3-F1
#
_entry.id   AF-A0A969EYM3-F1
#
_cell.length_a   1.000
_cell.length_b   1.000
_cell.length_c   1.000
_cell.angle_alpha   90.00
_cell.angle_beta   90.00
_cell.angle_gamma   90.00
#
_symmetry.space_group_name_H-M   'P 1'
#
loop_
_entity.id
_entity.type
_entity.pdbx_description
1 polymer ?
#
loop_
_entity_poly.entity_id
_entity_poly.type
_entity_poly.pdbx_seq_one_letter_code
_entity_poly.pdbx_strand_id
1 'polypeptide(L)'
;CRASVSPSPAVPPFRCCPCTRAGRFTGACATTCGGGRSRTPCEYWRYCAIDGFLCGCCGGSANSCPPGTEAAPVTWIGTCRNPVDGKDYVISYNDCCGKSTCNRCMCNRNEGDRPVYMPAKSNDINWCHGTSNNVYHCSTGVVLGLAVDS
;
A
#
# COMPACT_ATOMS: atom_id res chain seq x y z
N CYS A 1 14.12 -20.30 -34.83
CA CYS A 1 14.04 -19.24 -35.86
C CYS A 1 15.18 -18.25 -35.62
N ARG A 2 16.17 -18.22 -36.53
CA ARG A 2 17.22 -17.20 -36.53
C ARG A 2 16.57 -15.83 -36.75
N ALA A 3 16.95 -14.84 -35.94
CA ALA A 3 16.68 -13.44 -36.24
C ALA A 3 17.96 -12.64 -36.00
N SER A 4 18.43 -12.08 -37.11
CA SER A 4 19.45 -11.07 -37.34
C SER A 4 19.56 -9.98 -36.27
N VAL A 5 20.81 -9.67 -35.91
CA VAL A 5 21.20 -8.48 -35.15
C VAL A 5 21.41 -7.33 -36.12
N SER A 6 20.85 -6.16 -35.84
CA SER A 6 21.33 -4.87 -36.37
C SER A 6 21.19 -3.81 -35.28
N PRO A 7 22.12 -2.84 -35.17
CA PRO A 7 22.27 -2.02 -33.99
C PRO A 7 21.59 -0.65 -34.17
N SER A 8 20.80 -0.23 -33.18
CA SER A 8 20.50 1.18 -32.94
C SER A 8 20.25 1.38 -31.44
N PRO A 9 20.71 2.49 -30.84
CA PRO A 9 20.73 2.66 -29.39
C PRO A 9 19.45 3.37 -28.92
N ALA A 10 18.57 2.67 -28.20
CA ALA A 10 17.75 3.21 -27.12
C ALA A 10 16.65 2.20 -26.74
N VAL A 11 16.47 2.04 -25.43
CA VAL A 11 15.38 1.34 -24.72
C VAL A 11 15.44 -0.20 -24.76
N PRO A 12 15.71 -0.88 -23.63
CA PRO A 12 15.51 -2.32 -23.55
C PRO A 12 14.00 -2.61 -23.56
N PRO A 13 13.50 -3.56 -24.38
CA PRO A 13 12.12 -4.00 -24.27
C PRO A 13 12.02 -4.86 -23.00
N PHE A 14 11.31 -4.37 -21.97
CA PHE A 14 10.87 -5.20 -20.87
C PHE A 14 9.91 -6.27 -21.41
N ARG A 15 10.46 -7.42 -21.81
CA ARG A 15 9.70 -8.63 -22.11
C ARG A 15 9.27 -9.26 -20.79
N CYS A 16 8.07 -8.94 -20.32
CA CYS A 16 7.35 -9.84 -19.42
C CYS A 16 7.04 -11.12 -20.22
N CYS A 17 7.53 -12.26 -19.76
CA CYS A 17 7.16 -13.54 -20.35
C CYS A 17 5.69 -13.84 -19.99
N PRO A 18 4.81 -14.16 -20.96
CA PRO A 18 3.44 -14.52 -20.63
C PRO A 18 3.42 -15.91 -19.98
N CYS A 19 2.85 -16.01 -18.76
CA CYS A 19 2.55 -17.30 -18.12
C CYS A 19 1.48 -18.00 -19.01
N THR A 20 1.89 -18.99 -19.81
CA THR A 20 0.98 -19.80 -20.64
C THR A 20 0.27 -20.84 -19.78
N ARG A 21 -1.01 -21.05 -20.07
CA ARG A 21 -1.91 -21.95 -19.34
C ARG A 21 -1.72 -23.39 -19.85
N ALA A 22 -0.91 -24.20 -19.17
CA ALA A 22 -0.94 -25.66 -19.35
C ALA A 22 -0.37 -26.41 -18.13
N GLY A 23 -1.19 -27.32 -17.56
CA GLY A 23 -0.73 -28.55 -16.91
C GLY A 23 -0.23 -28.46 -15.46
N ARG A 24 -1.13 -28.83 -14.52
CA ARG A 24 -0.87 -29.47 -13.21
C ARG A 24 0.56 -29.41 -12.66
N PHE A 25 0.90 -28.37 -11.91
CA PHE A 25 1.80 -28.43 -10.74
C PHE A 25 1.38 -27.30 -9.77
N THR A 26 1.50 -27.57 -8.47
CA THR A 26 1.15 -26.68 -7.36
C THR A 26 1.74 -25.28 -7.54
N GLY A 27 0.86 -24.26 -7.53
CA GLY A 27 1.16 -22.93 -8.05
C GLY A 27 2.01 -22.03 -7.14
N ALA A 28 2.91 -21.29 -7.78
CA ALA A 28 3.02 -19.83 -7.71
C ALA A 28 3.85 -19.34 -8.91
N CYS A 29 3.23 -18.69 -9.91
CA CYS A 29 3.94 -17.83 -10.86
C CYS A 29 4.36 -16.61 -10.02
N ALA A 30 5.58 -16.62 -9.47
CA ALA A 30 6.14 -15.51 -8.72
C ALA A 30 6.30 -14.33 -9.68
N THR A 31 5.51 -13.28 -9.44
CA THR A 31 5.60 -12.00 -10.13
C THR A 31 6.91 -11.30 -9.76
N THR A 32 8.01 -11.62 -10.43
CA THR A 32 9.22 -10.81 -10.40
C THR A 32 9.64 -10.43 -11.82
N CYS A 33 8.96 -9.41 -12.33
CA CYS A 33 9.48 -8.59 -13.42
C CYS A 33 10.02 -7.31 -12.77
N GLY A 34 11.32 -7.28 -12.45
CA GLY A 34 12.01 -6.15 -11.82
C GLY A 34 12.66 -6.55 -10.50
N GLY A 35 13.98 -6.38 -10.39
CA GLY A 35 14.76 -6.74 -9.20
C GLY A 35 14.20 -6.06 -7.94
N GLY A 36 13.83 -6.88 -6.96
CA GLY A 36 13.33 -6.42 -5.67
C GLY A 36 12.88 -7.63 -4.85
N ARG A 37 13.29 -7.68 -3.58
CA ARG A 37 12.83 -8.65 -2.56
C ARG A 37 11.34 -8.93 -2.73
N SER A 38 10.90 -10.17 -2.48
CA SER A 38 9.48 -10.52 -2.36
C SER A 38 8.72 -9.40 -1.65
N ARG A 39 8.03 -8.54 -2.41
CA ARG A 39 7.36 -7.35 -1.85
C ARG A 39 6.15 -7.89 -1.11
N THR A 40 6.27 -8.03 0.20
CA THR A 40 5.09 -8.19 1.03
C THR A 40 4.18 -7.00 0.75
N PRO A 41 2.86 -7.13 0.87
CA PRO A 41 1.96 -6.01 0.58
C PRO A 41 2.30 -4.77 1.42
N CYS A 42 2.97 -4.91 2.58
CA CYS A 42 3.50 -3.81 3.41
C CYS A 42 4.64 -2.99 2.75
N GLU A 43 5.42 -3.60 1.85
CA GLU A 43 6.50 -2.93 1.10
C GLU A 43 5.97 -2.09 -0.09
N TYR A 44 4.65 -2.03 -0.25
CA TYR A 44 4.05 -1.10 -1.18
C TYR A 44 4.28 0.34 -0.71
N TRP A 45 4.66 1.21 -1.64
CA TRP A 45 5.20 2.53 -1.33
C TRP A 45 4.20 3.42 -0.55
N ARG A 46 2.89 3.24 -0.77
CA ARG A 46 1.84 4.00 -0.07
C ARG A 46 1.72 3.65 1.41
N TYR A 47 2.34 2.56 1.85
CA TYR A 47 2.21 2.08 3.23
C TYR A 47 3.46 2.39 4.05
N CYS A 48 4.15 3.49 3.73
CA CYS A 48 5.39 3.85 4.40
C CYS A 48 5.21 4.26 5.87
N ALA A 49 4.01 4.67 6.29
CA ALA A 49 3.75 5.04 7.68
C ALA A 49 2.49 4.34 8.22
N ILE A 50 2.13 3.17 7.66
CA ILE A 50 0.93 2.44 8.07
C ILE A 50 1.18 1.67 9.38
N ASP A 51 0.19 1.65 10.26
CA ASP A 51 0.14 0.75 11.40
C ASP A 51 -1.18 -0.01 11.42
N GLY A 52 -1.12 -1.30 11.72
CA GLY A 52 -2.26 -2.21 11.76
C GLY A 52 -2.45 -3.07 10.51
N PHE A 53 -3.66 -3.17 9.97
CA PHE A 53 -4.02 -4.14 8.92
C PHE A 53 -4.42 -3.46 7.61
N LEU A 54 -3.98 -4.00 6.47
CA LEU A 54 -4.35 -3.43 5.17
C LEU A 54 -5.81 -3.74 4.79
N CYS A 55 -6.63 -2.71 4.57
CA CYS A 55 -8.02 -2.91 4.16
C CYS A 55 -8.21 -3.68 2.84
N GLY A 56 -7.21 -3.63 1.94
CA GLY A 56 -7.19 -4.44 0.72
C GLY A 56 -7.23 -5.96 0.95
N CYS A 57 -6.82 -6.43 2.13
CA CYS A 57 -6.89 -7.85 2.52
C CYS A 57 -8.21 -8.24 3.21
N CYS A 58 -9.08 -7.26 3.43
CA CYS A 58 -10.28 -7.35 4.27
C CYS A 58 -11.58 -7.13 3.48
N GLY A 59 -11.51 -7.10 2.14
CA GLY A 59 -12.65 -6.82 1.26
C GLY A 59 -12.85 -5.34 0.94
N GLY A 60 -11.92 -4.47 1.35
CA GLY A 60 -11.81 -3.09 0.89
C GLY A 60 -10.79 -2.96 -0.24
N SER A 61 -10.25 -1.75 -0.38
CA SER A 61 -9.13 -1.45 -1.29
C SER A 61 -8.13 -0.53 -0.61
N ALA A 62 -7.10 -0.10 -1.34
CA ALA A 62 -6.20 0.95 -0.84
C ALA A 62 -6.93 2.29 -0.59
N ASN A 63 -8.08 2.54 -1.23
CA ASN A 63 -8.80 3.81 -1.13
C ASN A 63 -10.25 3.66 -0.62
N SER A 64 -10.67 2.48 -0.16
CA SER A 64 -12.06 2.24 0.24
C SER A 64 -12.16 1.24 1.36
N CYS A 65 -13.03 1.54 2.33
CA CYS A 65 -13.28 0.66 3.45
C CYS A 65 -14.03 -0.62 3.04
N PRO A 66 -13.82 -1.74 3.76
CA PRO A 66 -14.63 -2.94 3.58
C PRO A 66 -16.12 -2.71 3.86
N PRO A 67 -17.03 -3.46 3.21
CA PRO A 67 -18.46 -3.34 3.46
C PRO A 67 -18.85 -3.51 4.94
N GLY A 68 -19.69 -2.60 5.43
CA GLY A 68 -20.15 -2.58 6.82
C GLY A 68 -19.11 -2.10 7.83
N THR A 69 -18.03 -1.45 7.38
CA THR A 69 -17.19 -0.60 8.21
C THR A 69 -17.43 0.86 7.87
N GLU A 70 -17.10 1.75 8.79
CA GLU A 70 -17.22 3.20 8.65
C GLU A 70 -15.83 3.81 8.48
N ALA A 71 -15.63 4.65 7.46
CA ALA A 71 -14.35 5.34 7.28
C ALA A 71 -14.21 6.47 8.30
N ALA A 72 -13.09 6.52 9.00
CA ALA A 72 -12.79 7.59 9.95
C ALA A 72 -12.68 8.94 9.23
N PRO A 73 -13.33 10.00 9.76
CA PRO A 73 -13.24 11.35 9.20
C PRO A 73 -11.91 12.05 9.52
N VAL A 74 -11.15 11.54 10.49
CA VAL A 74 -9.82 12.04 10.89
C VAL A 74 -8.78 10.93 10.75
N THR A 75 -7.51 11.32 10.60
CA THR A 75 -6.43 10.40 10.27
C THR A 75 -5.05 11.03 10.51
N TRP A 76 -4.01 10.21 10.54
CA TRP A 76 -2.63 10.63 10.38
C TRP A 76 -2.23 10.61 8.91
N ILE A 77 -1.18 11.36 8.60
CA ILE A 77 -0.61 11.44 7.26
C ILE A 77 0.85 10.99 7.25
N GLY A 78 1.25 10.41 6.12
CA GLY A 78 2.65 10.10 5.84
C GLY A 78 3.08 10.69 4.50
N THR A 79 4.35 11.03 4.39
CA THR A 79 4.96 11.46 3.13
C THR A 79 5.75 10.31 2.56
N CYS A 80 5.24 9.67 1.50
CA CYS A 80 5.83 8.46 0.94
C CYS A 80 6.41 8.69 -0.46
N ARG A 81 7.63 8.19 -0.69
CA ARG A 81 8.30 8.22 -1.99
C ARG A 81 7.75 7.15 -2.93
N ASN A 82 7.20 7.54 -4.07
CA ASN A 82 6.83 6.62 -5.13
C ASN A 82 8.08 6.23 -5.95
N PRO A 83 8.49 4.95 -6.01
CA PRO A 83 9.69 4.53 -6.73
C PRO A 83 9.55 4.58 -8.26
N VAL A 84 8.33 4.74 -8.79
CA VAL A 84 8.09 4.76 -10.25
C VAL A 84 8.45 6.10 -10.88
N ASP A 85 8.08 7.20 -10.23
CA ASP A 85 8.31 8.57 -10.71
C ASP A 85 9.34 9.33 -9.85
N GLY A 86 9.75 8.76 -8.72
CA GLY A 86 10.66 9.40 -7.79
C GLY A 86 10.07 10.68 -7.19
N LYS A 87 8.76 10.74 -6.94
CA LYS A 87 8.12 11.87 -6.26
C LYS A 87 7.58 11.46 -4.90
N ASP A 88 7.50 12.43 -4.01
CA ASP A 88 6.91 12.26 -2.69
C ASP A 88 5.43 12.63 -2.72
N TYR A 89 4.61 11.84 -2.06
CA TYR A 89 3.16 12.01 -1.99
C TYR A 89 2.69 12.02 -0.55
N VAL A 90 1.70 12.85 -0.27
CA VAL A 90 0.97 12.82 1.00
C VAL A 90 -0.07 11.71 0.94
N ILE A 91 0.04 10.76 1.86
CA ILE A 91 -0.86 9.63 2.03
C ILE A 91 -1.67 9.84 3.30
N SER A 92 -2.98 9.64 3.20
CA SER A 92 -3.94 9.60 4.29
C SER A 92 -4.23 8.15 4.67
N TYR A 93 -4.08 7.82 5.95
CA TYR A 93 -4.29 6.47 6.46
C TYR A 93 -5.60 6.38 7.23
N ASN A 94 -6.73 6.58 6.54
CA ASN A 94 -8.02 6.54 7.21
C ASN A 94 -8.30 5.13 7.71
N ASP A 95 -8.59 5.02 9.00
CA ASP A 95 -9.05 3.78 9.61
C ASP A 95 -10.47 3.47 9.16
N CYS A 96 -10.75 2.18 9.01
CA CYS A 96 -12.09 1.65 8.85
C CYS A 96 -12.51 1.04 10.18
N CYS A 97 -13.69 1.42 10.64
CA CYS A 97 -14.10 1.29 12.03
C CYS A 97 -15.45 0.57 12.17
N GLY A 98 -15.80 0.17 13.38
CA GLY A 98 -17.10 -0.42 13.71
C GLY A 98 -17.23 -1.93 13.47
N LYS A 99 -16.14 -2.61 13.13
CA LYS A 99 -16.05 -4.08 13.10
C LYS A 99 -14.81 -4.57 13.84
N SER A 100 -14.87 -5.80 14.34
CA SER A 100 -13.73 -6.49 14.93
C SER A 100 -12.52 -6.48 14.01
N THR A 101 -11.33 -6.29 14.56
CA THR A 101 -10.04 -6.26 13.86
C THR A 101 -9.89 -7.33 12.76
N CYS A 102 -9.42 -6.92 11.58
CA CYS A 102 -9.37 -7.79 10.40
C CYS A 102 -8.38 -8.97 10.52
N ASN A 103 -7.26 -8.79 11.24
CA ASN A 103 -6.23 -9.82 11.45
C ASN A 103 -5.62 -10.40 10.15
N ARG A 104 -5.55 -9.61 9.08
CA ARG A 104 -4.91 -9.98 7.80
C ARG A 104 -3.98 -8.88 7.31
N CYS A 105 -2.83 -9.26 6.78
CA CYS A 105 -1.83 -8.31 6.27
C CYS A 105 -1.47 -7.24 7.32
N MET A 106 -1.03 -7.70 8.49
CA MET A 106 -0.47 -6.81 9.50
C MET A 106 0.78 -6.14 8.94
N CYS A 107 0.85 -4.82 9.06
CA CYS A 107 1.97 -3.99 8.67
C CYS A 107 2.22 -2.96 9.77
N ASN A 108 3.47 -2.76 10.11
CA ASN A 108 3.91 -1.64 10.95
C ASN A 108 5.13 -1.02 10.28
N ARG A 109 4.97 0.20 9.80
CA ARG A 109 5.98 1.01 9.12
C ARG A 109 5.85 2.44 9.61
N ASN A 110 7.00 3.06 9.87
CA ASN A 110 7.09 4.24 10.73
C ASN A 110 7.93 5.36 10.06
N GLU A 111 7.97 5.39 8.72
CA GLU A 111 8.72 6.38 7.98
C GLU A 111 8.12 7.77 8.16
N GLY A 112 8.84 8.64 8.87
CA GLY A 112 8.37 9.99 9.19
C GLY A 112 7.34 10.04 10.33
N ASP A 113 7.07 8.90 10.98
CA ASP A 113 6.23 8.82 12.18
C ASP A 113 6.80 9.67 13.31
N ARG A 114 5.90 10.19 14.15
CA ARG A 114 6.20 11.09 15.26
C ARG A 114 5.46 10.64 16.51
N PRO A 115 5.96 10.98 17.71
CA PRO A 115 5.26 10.67 18.94
C PRO A 115 3.87 11.33 19.00
N VAL A 116 3.00 10.79 19.87
CA VAL A 116 1.58 11.17 20.04
C VAL A 116 1.31 12.68 20.23
N TYR A 117 2.27 13.46 20.74
CA TYR A 117 2.13 14.92 20.86
C TYR A 117 2.17 15.66 19.50
N MET A 118 2.51 14.96 18.41
CA MET A 118 2.35 15.40 17.01
C MET A 118 1.33 14.50 16.31
N PRO A 119 0.04 14.57 16.67
CA PRO A 119 -0.95 13.56 16.32
C PRO A 119 -1.07 13.35 14.81
N ALA A 120 -1.08 14.41 14.00
CA ALA A 120 -1.19 14.30 12.54
C ALA A 120 -0.10 13.43 11.87
N LYS A 121 0.99 13.10 12.57
CA LYS A 121 2.08 12.23 12.10
C LYS A 121 2.32 11.03 13.01
N SER A 122 1.39 10.69 13.91
CA SER A 122 1.52 9.57 14.84
C SER A 122 0.57 8.44 14.45
N ASN A 123 1.14 7.28 14.11
CA ASN A 123 0.40 6.09 13.73
C ASN A 123 -0.01 5.19 14.92
N ASP A 124 0.49 5.45 16.12
CA ASP A 124 0.15 4.73 17.36
C ASP A 124 -1.25 5.07 17.92
N ILE A 125 -1.97 6.01 17.31
CA ILE A 125 -3.31 6.45 17.72
C ILE A 125 -4.36 5.64 16.97
N ASN A 126 -5.42 5.20 17.66
CA ASN A 126 -6.60 4.68 16.97
C ASN A 126 -7.39 5.84 16.35
N TRP A 127 -7.36 5.95 15.03
CA TRP A 127 -7.94 7.07 14.30
C TRP A 127 -9.43 6.93 14.02
N CYS A 128 -10.12 5.95 14.60
CA CYS A 128 -11.58 5.81 14.55
C CYS A 128 -12.37 6.91 15.29
N HIS A 129 -11.74 8.02 15.68
CA HIS A 129 -12.43 9.17 16.25
C HIS A 129 -13.40 9.80 15.25
N GLY A 130 -14.58 10.20 15.73
CA GLY A 130 -15.64 10.77 14.89
C GLY A 130 -16.48 9.74 14.11
N THR A 131 -16.23 8.44 14.29
CA THR A 131 -17.12 7.37 13.81
C THR A 131 -18.14 6.98 14.87
N SER A 132 -19.18 6.24 14.47
CA SER A 132 -20.20 5.72 15.39
C SER A 132 -19.66 4.71 16.41
N ASN A 133 -18.55 4.03 16.08
CA ASN A 133 -17.94 3.01 16.92
C ASN A 133 -16.41 3.00 16.72
N ASN A 134 -15.67 3.19 17.81
CA ASN A 134 -14.21 3.34 17.80
C ASN A 134 -13.42 2.03 17.69
N VAL A 135 -14.05 0.88 17.44
CA VAL A 135 -13.34 -0.39 17.23
C VAL A 135 -12.63 -0.37 15.87
N TYR A 136 -11.31 -0.53 15.92
CA TYR A 136 -10.42 -0.58 14.76
C TYR A 136 -10.53 -1.89 13.97
N HIS A 137 -10.74 -1.79 12.65
CA HIS A 137 -10.79 -2.94 11.74
C HIS A 137 -9.51 -3.07 10.87
N CYS A 138 -9.18 -2.03 10.11
CA CYS A 138 -8.06 -1.96 9.16
C CYS A 138 -7.80 -0.49 8.77
N SER A 139 -6.69 -0.20 8.09
CA SER A 139 -6.34 1.14 7.58
C SER A 139 -6.22 1.14 6.04
N THR A 140 -6.62 2.28 5.45
CA THR A 140 -6.46 2.57 4.01
C THR A 140 -5.14 3.30 3.74
N GLY A 141 -4.83 3.57 2.47
CA GLY A 141 -3.64 4.32 2.04
C GLY A 141 -3.98 5.21 0.85
N VAL A 142 -4.82 6.23 1.13
CA VAL A 142 -5.38 7.14 0.13
C VAL A 142 -4.34 8.19 -0.25
N VAL A 143 -4.05 8.32 -1.54
CA VAL A 143 -3.17 9.40 -2.03
C VAL A 143 -3.96 10.71 -2.05
N LEU A 144 -3.51 11.70 -1.29
CA LEU A 144 -4.09 13.04 -1.32
C LEU A 144 -3.49 13.90 -2.44
N GLY A 145 -2.18 13.78 -2.67
CA GLY A 145 -1.49 14.59 -3.67
C GLY A 145 0.02 14.53 -3.56
N LEU A 146 0.71 15.31 -4.40
CA LEU A 146 2.16 15.50 -4.32
C LEU A 146 2.50 16.25 -3.03
N ALA A 147 3.56 15.81 -2.35
CA ALA A 147 4.17 16.60 -1.30
C ALA A 147 4.98 17.72 -1.96
N VAL A 148 4.44 18.93 -1.94
CA VAL A 148 5.18 20.15 -2.31
C VAL A 148 5.70 20.77 -1.02
N ASP A 149 7.02 20.93 -0.92
CA ASP A 149 7.79 21.51 0.19
C ASP A 149 7.25 21.22 1.60
N SER A 150 7.76 20.16 2.23
CA SER A 150 7.54 19.82 3.66
C SER A 150 8.60 20.40 4.57
#